data_AF-A0A1F6CZ61-F1
#
_entry.id   AF-A0A1F6CZ61-F1
#
_cell.length_a   1.000
_cell.length_b   1.000
_cell.length_c   1.000
_cell.angle_alpha   90.00
_cell.angle_beta   90.00
_cell.angle_gamma   90.00
#
_symmetry.space_group_name_H-M   'P 1'
#
loop_
_entity.id
_entity.type
_entity.pdbx_description
1 polymer ?
#
loop_
_entity_poly.entity_id
_entity_poly.type
_entity_poly.pdbx_seq_one_letter_code
_entity_poly.pdbx_strand_id
1 'polypeptide(L)'
;MNRYENPSESLPPRPSFAVRVLAPFAPAVAVVGGAGLLGWLTGVDWMDQPIRALVHLHVTGLGMDLYTLGVARRCRRRKGPVIIPYAGPVLFAVLRLLLYGACRAKMGVPGWLYEVSPTGMMWPRVGPLLLIGLFALISGAVTIYEGAMIRMALCPSPEKLRRSEAPPADVPVGPEYTYEVQTILQALGHYAGPVDGVLTQEVKEALKQFQGEAGLMAHGGLTAATIIELRKRWEAYQIKALQRPAEGLRGKNGRGVWTRIQDWLR
;
A
#
# COMPACT_ATOMS: atom_id res chain seq x y z
N MET A 1 34.10 35.51 3.12
CA MET A 1 33.66 36.31 1.95
C MET A 1 33.26 35.35 0.84
N ASN A 2 31.96 35.36 0.54
CA ASN A 2 31.15 34.59 -0.40
C ASN A 2 31.80 33.89 -1.61
N ARG A 3 31.34 32.66 -1.89
CA ARG A 3 30.84 32.26 -3.22
C ARG A 3 30.02 30.95 -3.15
N TYR A 4 28.77 31.06 -2.73
CA TYR A 4 27.70 30.10 -3.09
C TYR A 4 26.42 30.89 -3.35
N GLU A 5 26.43 31.67 -4.41
CA GLU A 5 25.19 32.04 -5.10
C GLU A 5 24.83 30.86 -6.01
N ASN A 6 23.76 30.13 -5.67
CA ASN A 6 23.11 29.24 -6.62
C ASN A 6 21.91 30.00 -7.21
N PRO A 7 21.98 30.41 -8.49
CA PRO A 7 20.93 31.17 -9.13
C PRO A 7 19.78 30.23 -9.49
N SER A 8 18.61 30.46 -8.88
CA SER A 8 17.30 30.12 -9.46
C SER A 8 17.25 28.84 -10.31
N GLU A 9 17.27 27.66 -9.67
CA GLU A 9 16.74 26.48 -10.32
C GLU A 9 15.22 26.65 -10.38
N SER A 10 14.77 27.31 -11.45
CA SER A 10 13.37 27.42 -11.82
C SER A 10 12.81 26.02 -11.98
N LEU A 11 12.09 25.56 -10.96
CA LEU A 11 11.27 24.37 -11.02
C LEU A 11 10.43 24.42 -12.31
N PRO A 12 10.39 23.33 -13.11
CA PRO A 12 9.54 23.31 -14.29
C PRO A 12 8.10 23.65 -13.86
N PRO A 13 7.36 24.44 -14.65
CA PRO A 13 6.00 24.80 -14.30
C PRO A 13 5.22 23.52 -14.02
N ARG A 14 4.63 23.44 -12.81
CA ARG A 14 3.76 22.34 -12.42
C ARG A 14 2.77 22.14 -13.57
N PRO A 15 2.63 20.94 -14.17
CA PRO A 15 1.54 20.72 -15.08
C PRO A 15 0.27 20.99 -14.27
N SER A 16 -0.56 21.92 -14.75
CA SER A 16 -1.85 22.35 -14.20
C SER A 16 -2.91 21.23 -14.27
N PHE A 17 -2.49 19.98 -14.05
CA PHE A 17 -3.31 18.79 -14.02
C PHE A 17 -4.26 18.80 -12.81
N ALA A 18 -3.88 19.46 -11.72
CA ALA A 18 -4.69 19.56 -10.51
C ALA A 18 -6.02 20.31 -10.71
N VAL A 19 -6.11 21.20 -11.71
CA VAL A 19 -7.33 21.98 -11.97
C VAL A 19 -8.26 21.27 -12.97
N ARG A 20 -7.73 20.36 -13.82
CA ARG A 20 -8.54 19.65 -14.82
C ARG A 20 -9.17 18.34 -14.35
N VAL A 21 -8.69 17.74 -13.26
CA VAL A 21 -9.21 16.44 -12.74
C VAL A 21 -10.43 16.61 -11.84
N LEU A 22 -10.63 17.79 -11.24
CA LEU A 22 -11.80 18.08 -10.40
C LEU A 22 -12.97 18.69 -11.17
N ALA A 23 -12.77 19.07 -12.44
CA ALA A 23 -13.80 19.68 -13.28
C ALA A 23 -15.05 18.80 -13.59
N PRO A 24 -15.01 17.46 -13.67
CA PRO A 24 -16.22 16.68 -13.98
C PRO A 24 -17.18 16.48 -12.79
N PHE A 25 -16.82 16.92 -11.57
CA PHE A 25 -17.66 16.71 -10.37
C PHE A 25 -18.42 17.96 -9.90
N ALA A 26 -18.32 19.07 -10.63
CA ALA A 26 -18.97 20.33 -10.29
C ALA A 26 -20.52 20.38 -10.43
N PRO A 27 -21.26 19.48 -11.13
CA PRO A 27 -22.70 19.62 -11.23
C PRO A 27 -23.51 18.76 -10.23
N ALA A 28 -22.90 18.17 -9.20
CA ALA A 28 -23.66 17.32 -8.27
C ALA A 28 -24.41 18.09 -7.16
N VAL A 29 -23.95 19.31 -6.82
CA VAL A 29 -24.48 20.07 -5.66
C VAL A 29 -25.67 20.97 -6.02
N ALA A 30 -25.85 21.31 -7.30
CA ALA A 30 -26.92 22.21 -7.75
C ALA A 30 -28.27 21.50 -8.03
N VAL A 31 -28.29 20.17 -8.13
CA VAL A 31 -29.48 19.41 -8.59
C VAL A 31 -30.52 19.20 -7.49
N VAL A 32 -30.15 19.31 -6.21
CA VAL A 32 -31.03 18.93 -5.09
C VAL A 32 -32.10 19.99 -4.78
N GLY A 33 -31.80 21.29 -4.97
CA GLY A 33 -32.73 22.37 -4.61
C GLY A 33 -33.82 22.66 -5.66
N GLY A 34 -33.50 22.55 -6.95
CA GLY A 34 -34.43 22.88 -8.05
C GLY A 34 -35.43 21.77 -8.40
N ALA A 35 -35.09 20.50 -8.11
CA ALA A 35 -35.90 19.35 -8.48
C ALA A 35 -37.21 19.23 -7.68
N GLY A 36 -37.26 19.78 -6.45
CA GLY A 36 -38.43 19.70 -5.57
C GLY A 36 -39.65 20.49 -6.06
N LEU A 37 -39.43 21.70 -6.60
CA LEU A 37 -40.53 22.57 -7.08
C LEU A 37 -41.11 22.10 -8.43
N LEU A 38 -40.23 21.59 -9.30
CA LEU A 38 -40.60 21.04 -10.62
C LEU A 38 -41.31 19.70 -10.53
N GLY A 39 -40.95 18.84 -9.57
CA GLY A 39 -41.63 17.56 -9.32
C GLY A 39 -43.08 17.74 -8.86
N TRP A 40 -43.36 18.75 -8.03
CA TRP A 40 -44.72 19.11 -7.57
C TRP A 40 -45.64 19.54 -8.73
N LEU A 41 -45.08 20.18 -9.77
CA LEU A 41 -45.84 20.68 -10.92
C LEU A 41 -46.01 19.66 -12.05
N THR A 42 -45.17 18.61 -12.11
CA THR A 42 -45.09 17.71 -13.27
C THR A 42 -45.57 16.28 -13.02
N GLY A 43 -45.89 15.91 -11.77
CA GLY A 43 -46.29 14.54 -11.42
C GLY A 43 -45.15 13.52 -11.53
N VAL A 44 -43.90 13.99 -11.56
CA VAL A 44 -42.70 13.15 -11.54
C VAL A 44 -42.35 12.84 -10.08
N ASP A 45 -42.07 11.57 -9.77
CA ASP A 45 -41.65 11.12 -8.43
C ASP A 45 -40.39 11.85 -7.96
N TRP A 46 -40.58 12.96 -7.26
CA TRP A 46 -39.56 13.89 -6.78
C TRP A 46 -38.50 13.24 -5.87
N MET A 47 -38.84 12.09 -5.30
CA MET A 47 -38.04 11.40 -4.29
C MET A 47 -37.18 10.26 -4.86
N ASP A 48 -37.48 9.82 -6.08
CA ASP A 48 -36.81 8.69 -6.71
C ASP A 48 -35.43 9.08 -7.28
N GLN A 49 -35.31 10.29 -7.82
CA GLN A 49 -34.02 10.86 -8.28
C GLN A 49 -32.96 11.00 -7.18
N PRO A 50 -33.24 11.62 -6.01
CA PRO A 50 -32.23 11.72 -4.95
C PRO A 50 -31.85 10.37 -4.35
N ILE A 51 -32.78 9.42 -4.23
CA ILE A 51 -32.48 8.06 -3.74
C ILE A 51 -31.54 7.34 -4.72
N ARG A 52 -31.82 7.41 -6.03
CA ARG A 52 -30.91 6.90 -7.06
C ARG A 52 -29.52 7.53 -6.97
N ALA A 53 -29.44 8.85 -6.79
CA ALA A 53 -28.17 9.56 -6.66
C ALA A 53 -27.34 9.04 -5.47
N LEU A 54 -27.97 8.81 -4.31
CA LEU A 54 -27.31 8.23 -3.13
C LEU A 54 -26.78 6.82 -3.41
N VAL A 55 -27.57 5.98 -4.11
CA VAL A 55 -27.14 4.62 -4.47
C VAL A 55 -25.99 4.64 -5.49
N HIS A 56 -26.00 5.58 -6.43
CA HIS A 56 -24.92 5.75 -7.42
C HIS A 56 -23.59 6.22 -6.81
N LEU A 57 -23.60 6.81 -5.60
CA LEU A 57 -22.37 7.18 -4.89
C LEU A 57 -21.45 5.97 -4.64
N HIS A 58 -22.03 4.77 -4.48
CA HIS A 58 -21.26 3.53 -4.38
C HIS A 58 -20.50 3.21 -5.67
N VAL A 59 -21.13 3.43 -6.83
CA VAL A 59 -20.50 3.19 -8.15
C VAL A 59 -19.38 4.18 -8.40
N THR A 60 -19.56 5.45 -8.03
CA THR A 60 -18.46 6.43 -8.11
C THR A 60 -17.31 6.07 -7.17
N GLY A 61 -17.59 5.50 -6.00
CA GLY A 61 -16.59 4.95 -5.10
C GLY A 61 -15.79 3.80 -5.72
N LEU A 62 -16.44 2.89 -6.46
CA LEU A 62 -15.74 1.80 -7.17
C LEU A 62 -14.67 2.29 -8.14
N GLY A 63 -14.92 3.43 -8.80
CA GLY A 63 -13.93 4.08 -9.65
C GLY A 63 -12.67 4.47 -8.86
N MET A 64 -12.84 4.92 -7.62
CA MET A 64 -11.75 5.25 -6.71
C MET A 64 -10.99 4.00 -6.26
N ASP A 65 -11.67 2.92 -5.88
CA ASP A 65 -11.01 1.66 -5.47
C ASP A 65 -10.11 1.12 -6.59
N LEU A 66 -10.64 1.08 -7.83
CA LEU A 66 -9.91 0.64 -9.02
C LEU A 66 -8.70 1.54 -9.30
N TYR A 67 -8.85 2.84 -9.11
CA TYR A 67 -7.75 3.79 -9.21
C TYR A 67 -6.68 3.53 -8.15
N THR A 68 -7.06 3.32 -6.89
CA THR A 68 -6.15 2.95 -5.78
C THR A 68 -5.39 1.67 -6.10
N LEU A 69 -6.06 0.64 -6.61
CA LEU A 69 -5.43 -0.62 -7.03
C LEU A 69 -4.44 -0.41 -8.19
N GLY A 70 -4.79 0.45 -9.16
CA GLY A 70 -3.90 0.83 -10.26
C GLY A 70 -2.64 1.54 -9.77
N VAL A 71 -2.77 2.46 -8.82
CA VAL A 71 -1.63 3.15 -8.18
C VAL A 71 -0.78 2.14 -7.40
N ALA A 72 -1.37 1.28 -6.57
CA ALA A 72 -0.66 0.25 -5.82
C ALA A 72 0.14 -0.69 -6.74
N ARG A 73 -0.45 -1.09 -7.88
CA ARG A 73 0.22 -1.89 -8.90
C ARG A 73 1.41 -1.18 -9.53
N ARG A 74 1.29 0.12 -9.80
CA ARG A 74 2.38 0.94 -10.34
C ARG A 74 3.51 1.10 -9.32
N CYS A 75 3.21 1.40 -8.06
CA CYS A 75 4.20 1.55 -6.99
C CYS A 75 5.01 0.26 -6.80
N ARG A 76 4.34 -0.90 -6.78
CA ARG A 76 5.02 -2.21 -6.65
C ARG A 76 5.94 -2.51 -7.83
N ARG A 77 5.51 -2.21 -9.07
CA ARG A 77 6.34 -2.42 -10.26
C ARG A 77 7.61 -1.57 -10.27
N ARG A 78 7.55 -0.35 -9.74
CA ARG A 78 8.69 0.56 -9.67
C ARG A 78 9.63 0.29 -8.48
N LYS A 79 9.34 -0.70 -7.63
CA LYS A 79 10.08 -0.95 -6.37
C LYS A 79 10.30 0.33 -5.55
N GLY A 80 9.31 1.22 -5.56
CA GLY A 80 9.39 2.46 -4.81
C GLY A 80 9.36 2.21 -3.30
N PRO A 81 9.84 3.15 -2.48
CA PRO A 81 9.89 3.01 -1.02
C PRO A 81 8.50 2.92 -0.37
N VAL A 82 7.44 3.35 -1.08
CA VAL A 82 6.07 3.31 -0.59
C VAL A 82 5.33 2.09 -1.15
N ILE A 83 4.94 1.18 -0.27
CA ILE A 83 4.13 0.00 -0.59
C ILE A 83 2.69 0.25 -0.12
N ILE A 84 1.76 0.28 -1.07
CA ILE A 84 0.32 0.34 -0.77
C ILE A 84 -0.21 -1.11 -0.71
N PRO A 85 -0.85 -1.54 0.40
CA PRO A 85 -1.45 -2.87 0.49
C PRO A 85 -2.70 -2.97 -0.38
N TYR A 86 -2.89 -4.10 -1.09
CA TYR A 86 -4.06 -4.33 -1.94
C TYR A 86 -5.32 -4.71 -1.16
N ALA A 87 -5.17 -5.30 0.04
CA ALA A 87 -6.29 -5.89 0.78
C ALA A 87 -7.39 -4.88 1.11
N GLY A 88 -7.02 -3.66 1.52
CA GLY A 88 -7.98 -2.60 1.85
C GLY A 88 -8.85 -2.20 0.65
N PRO A 89 -8.28 -1.71 -0.47
CA PRO A 89 -9.06 -1.31 -1.64
C PRO A 89 -9.89 -2.45 -2.25
N VAL A 90 -9.40 -3.70 -2.21
CA VAL A 90 -10.20 -4.85 -2.66
C VAL A 90 -11.43 -5.04 -1.76
N LEU A 91 -11.25 -4.97 -0.44
CA LEU A 91 -12.34 -5.11 0.51
C LEU A 91 -13.40 -4.02 0.32
N PHE A 92 -12.97 -2.77 0.14
CA PHE A 92 -13.87 -1.64 -0.11
C PHE A 92 -14.63 -1.78 -1.42
N ALA A 93 -13.97 -2.21 -2.50
CA ALA A 93 -14.62 -2.49 -3.78
C ALA A 93 -15.70 -3.58 -3.66
N VAL A 94 -15.39 -4.70 -2.99
CA VAL A 94 -16.34 -5.79 -2.76
C VAL A 94 -17.52 -5.29 -1.92
N LEU A 95 -17.26 -4.57 -0.84
CA LEU A 95 -18.30 -4.01 0.02
C LEU A 95 -19.22 -3.06 -0.76
N ARG A 96 -18.67 -2.16 -1.59
CA ARG A 96 -19.45 -1.23 -2.42
C ARG A 96 -20.30 -1.94 -3.46
N LEU A 97 -19.79 -3.01 -4.09
CA LEU A 97 -20.58 -3.84 -5.02
C LEU A 97 -21.75 -4.52 -4.30
N LEU A 98 -21.51 -5.07 -3.11
CA LEU A 98 -22.56 -5.71 -2.30
C LEU A 98 -23.62 -4.70 -1.87
N LEU A 99 -23.22 -3.52 -1.38
CA LEU A 99 -24.14 -2.46 -0.98
C LEU A 99 -24.95 -1.93 -2.17
N TYR A 100 -24.30 -1.67 -3.31
CA TYR A 100 -24.99 -1.25 -4.53
C TYR A 100 -26.01 -2.30 -5.00
N GLY A 101 -25.62 -3.57 -5.05
CA GLY A 101 -26.49 -4.67 -5.43
C GLY A 101 -27.68 -4.83 -4.49
N ALA A 102 -27.45 -4.76 -3.18
CA ALA A 102 -28.50 -4.83 -2.16
C ALA A 102 -29.49 -3.67 -2.26
N CYS A 103 -28.99 -2.43 -2.37
CA CYS A 103 -29.84 -1.24 -2.54
C CYS A 103 -30.65 -1.32 -3.84
N ARG A 104 -30.04 -1.71 -4.95
CA ARG A 104 -30.70 -1.84 -6.26
C ARG A 104 -31.76 -2.95 -6.26
N ALA A 105 -31.51 -4.07 -5.60
CA ALA A 105 -32.50 -5.14 -5.45
C ALA A 105 -33.70 -4.69 -4.59
N LYS A 106 -33.45 -3.94 -3.51
CA LYS A 106 -34.51 -3.43 -2.62
C LYS A 106 -35.34 -2.31 -3.24
N MET A 107 -34.75 -1.43 -4.05
CA MET A 107 -35.50 -0.42 -4.82
C MET A 107 -36.46 -1.05 -5.85
N GLY A 108 -36.19 -2.28 -6.32
CA GLY A 108 -37.10 -3.02 -7.20
C GLY A 108 -38.33 -3.60 -6.50
N VAL A 109 -38.46 -3.43 -5.18
CA VAL A 109 -39.60 -3.90 -4.38
C VAL A 109 -40.35 -2.69 -3.82
N PRO A 110 -41.43 -2.22 -4.48
CA PRO A 110 -42.09 -0.96 -4.13
C PRO A 110 -42.54 -0.90 -2.66
N GLY A 111 -43.08 -2.00 -2.10
CA GLY A 111 -43.55 -2.05 -0.71
C GLY A 111 -42.47 -2.02 0.38
N TRP A 112 -41.19 -2.15 0.00
CA TRP A 112 -40.09 -1.96 0.94
C TRP A 112 -39.75 -0.48 1.12
N LEU A 113 -39.74 0.27 0.02
CA LEU A 113 -39.34 1.68 0.02
C LEU A 113 -40.52 2.63 0.23
N TYR A 114 -41.69 2.28 -0.29
CA TYR A 114 -42.89 3.09 -0.27
C TYR A 114 -44.04 2.37 0.47
N GLU A 115 -44.84 3.16 1.16
CA GLU A 115 -46.11 2.81 1.77
C GLU A 115 -47.23 3.48 0.99
N VAL A 116 -48.32 2.75 0.74
CA VAL A 116 -49.46 3.26 -0.03
C VAL A 116 -50.50 3.81 0.94
N SER A 117 -50.74 5.11 0.86
CA SER A 117 -51.82 5.79 1.60
C SER A 117 -53.19 5.24 1.18
N PRO A 118 -54.22 5.29 2.05
CA PRO A 118 -55.60 4.99 1.68
C PRO A 118 -56.11 5.77 0.46
N THR A 119 -55.52 6.94 0.16
CA THR A 119 -55.82 7.76 -1.02
C THR A 119 -55.13 7.30 -2.31
N GLY A 120 -54.37 6.20 -2.28
CA GLY A 120 -53.57 5.70 -3.40
C GLY A 120 -52.23 6.40 -3.59
N MET A 121 -51.88 7.37 -2.74
CA MET A 121 -50.62 8.11 -2.81
C MET A 121 -49.47 7.31 -2.18
N MET A 122 -48.31 7.24 -2.84
CA MET A 122 -47.13 6.54 -2.34
C MET A 122 -46.25 7.47 -1.48
N TRP A 123 -45.92 7.04 -0.27
CA TRP A 123 -45.09 7.76 0.69
C TRP A 123 -43.86 6.93 1.07
N PRO A 124 -42.66 7.50 1.13
CA PRO A 124 -41.46 6.72 1.41
C PRO A 124 -41.39 6.38 2.89
N ARG A 125 -40.84 5.21 3.20
CA ARG A 125 -40.61 4.79 4.57
C ARG A 125 -39.33 5.43 5.09
N VAL A 126 -39.40 6.06 6.27
CA VAL A 126 -38.26 6.76 6.89
C VAL A 126 -37.09 5.82 7.18
N GLY A 127 -37.36 4.59 7.65
CA GLY A 127 -36.32 3.61 7.99
C GLY A 127 -35.37 3.28 6.82
N PRO A 128 -35.89 2.80 5.67
CA PRO A 128 -35.12 2.59 4.45
C PRO A 128 -34.31 3.81 3.99
N LEU A 129 -34.90 5.02 4.06
CA LEU A 129 -34.20 6.25 3.68
C LEU A 129 -32.99 6.55 4.57
N LEU A 130 -33.15 6.40 5.90
CA LEU A 130 -32.05 6.59 6.84
C LEU A 130 -30.92 5.58 6.62
N LEU A 131 -31.27 4.32 6.31
CA LEU A 131 -30.30 3.27 6.03
C LEU A 131 -29.50 3.55 4.74
N ILE A 132 -30.18 3.94 3.65
CA ILE A 132 -29.53 4.31 2.38
C ILE A 132 -28.63 5.54 2.58
N GLY A 133 -29.12 6.55 3.31
CA GLY A 133 -28.34 7.75 3.64
C GLY A 133 -27.08 7.43 4.46
N LEU A 134 -27.18 6.57 5.47
CA LEU A 134 -26.05 6.13 6.29
C LEU A 134 -24.99 5.40 5.43
N PHE A 135 -25.42 4.49 4.56
CA PHE A 135 -24.50 3.79 3.65
C PHE A 135 -23.83 4.73 2.67
N ALA A 136 -24.54 5.71 2.13
CA ALA A 136 -23.97 6.74 1.28
C ALA A 136 -22.91 7.57 2.03
N LEU A 137 -23.19 7.96 3.28
CA LEU A 137 -22.25 8.72 4.12
C LEU A 137 -20.97 7.92 4.42
N ILE A 138 -21.12 6.65 4.80
CA ILE A 138 -19.98 5.74 5.02
C ILE A 138 -19.17 5.58 3.72
N SER A 139 -19.84 5.37 2.58
CA SER A 139 -19.19 5.24 1.28
C SER A 139 -18.39 6.49 0.90
N GLY A 140 -18.95 7.68 1.15
CA GLY A 140 -18.27 8.95 0.94
C GLY A 140 -17.04 9.11 1.84
N ALA A 141 -17.16 8.77 3.13
CA ALA A 141 -16.04 8.81 4.07
C ALA A 141 -14.89 7.88 3.65
N VAL A 142 -15.21 6.66 3.19
CA VAL A 142 -14.21 5.73 2.64
C VAL A 142 -13.53 6.32 1.41
N THR A 143 -14.26 6.94 0.48
CA THR A 143 -13.67 7.58 -0.71
C THR A 143 -12.69 8.70 -0.34
N ILE A 144 -13.04 9.51 0.67
CA ILE A 144 -12.17 10.58 1.18
C ILE A 144 -10.90 9.98 1.80
N TYR A 145 -11.04 8.92 2.59
CA TYR A 145 -9.92 8.22 3.20
C TYR A 145 -8.97 7.62 2.16
N GLU A 146 -9.50 6.94 1.13
CA GLU A 146 -8.70 6.41 0.01
C GLU A 146 -7.96 7.51 -0.74
N GLY A 147 -8.61 8.66 -0.97
CA GLY A 147 -7.99 9.83 -1.59
C GLY A 147 -6.84 10.40 -0.76
N ALA A 148 -7.03 10.50 0.56
CA ALA A 148 -5.97 10.92 1.47
C ALA A 148 -4.78 9.94 1.45
N MET A 149 -5.05 8.64 1.50
CA MET A 149 -4.01 7.60 1.42
C MET A 149 -3.20 7.67 0.12
N ILE A 150 -3.86 7.77 -1.04
CA ILE A 150 -3.18 7.88 -2.33
C ILE A 150 -2.33 9.15 -2.39
N ARG A 151 -2.86 10.29 -1.91
CA ARG A 151 -2.12 11.56 -1.90
C ARG A 151 -0.86 11.46 -1.05
N MET A 152 -0.95 10.84 0.14
CA MET A 152 0.21 10.60 0.98
C MET A 152 1.23 9.66 0.32
N ALA A 153 0.77 8.68 -0.45
CA ALA A 153 1.64 7.73 -1.14
C ALA A 153 2.31 8.30 -2.40
N LEU A 154 1.61 9.13 -3.17
CA LEU A 154 2.12 9.73 -4.42
C LEU A 154 2.96 10.98 -4.18
N CYS A 155 2.70 11.72 -3.11
CA CYS A 155 3.44 12.93 -2.75
C CYS A 155 4.07 12.79 -1.35
N PRO A 156 5.03 11.87 -1.17
CA PRO A 156 5.77 11.80 0.08
C PRO A 156 6.57 13.09 0.30
N SER A 157 6.68 13.52 1.56
CA SER A 157 7.51 14.69 1.89
C SER A 157 8.96 14.47 1.40
N PRO A 158 9.60 15.49 0.80
CA PRO A 158 10.98 15.38 0.33
C PRO A 158 11.96 15.01 1.46
N GLU A 159 11.66 15.39 2.71
CA GLU A 159 12.42 14.98 3.88
C GLU A 159 12.37 13.46 4.11
N LYS A 160 11.19 12.85 3.97
CA LYS A 160 11.02 11.40 4.13
C LYS A 160 11.73 10.62 3.02
N LEU A 161 11.70 11.14 1.79
CA LEU A 161 12.46 10.56 0.68
C LEU A 161 13.97 10.64 0.95
N ARG A 162 14.48 11.80 1.38
CA ARG A 162 15.90 11.95 1.77
C ARG A 162 16.31 10.99 2.88
N ARG A 163 15.48 10.83 3.92
CA ARG A 163 15.77 9.89 5.02
C ARG A 163 15.76 8.43 4.56
N SER A 164 14.93 8.08 3.58
CA SER A 164 14.89 6.74 3.00
C SER A 164 16.10 6.44 2.11
N GLU A 165 16.65 7.45 1.45
CA GLU A 165 17.81 7.31 0.54
C GLU A 165 19.15 7.46 1.28
N ALA A 166 19.16 8.15 2.42
CA ALA A 166 20.37 8.32 3.21
C ALA A 166 20.90 6.95 3.65
N PRO A 167 22.20 6.67 3.45
CA PRO A 167 22.83 5.51 4.04
C PRO A 167 22.49 5.43 5.53
N PRO A 168 22.19 4.24 6.08
CA PRO A 168 21.98 4.09 7.50
C PRO A 168 23.14 4.75 8.23
N ALA A 169 22.84 5.62 9.18
CA ALA A 169 23.87 6.30 9.94
C ALA A 169 24.85 5.24 10.50
N ASP A 170 26.13 5.55 10.46
CA ASP A 170 27.21 4.67 10.89
C ASP A 170 27.27 4.60 12.43
N VAL A 171 26.16 4.15 13.01
CA VAL A 171 25.93 4.05 14.45
C VAL A 171 26.52 2.71 14.89
N PRO A 172 27.50 2.72 15.81
CA PRO A 172 28.01 1.50 16.43
C PRO A 172 26.87 0.73 17.09
N VAL A 173 26.83 -0.57 16.87
CA VAL A 173 25.89 -1.47 17.54
C VAL A 173 26.62 -2.28 18.62
N GLY A 174 25.86 -2.77 19.58
CA GLY A 174 26.41 -3.50 20.71
C GLY A 174 26.88 -4.93 20.36
N PRO A 175 27.54 -5.61 21.30
CA PRO A 175 28.11 -6.93 21.11
C PRO A 175 27.07 -8.04 20.86
N GLU A 176 25.78 -7.78 21.13
CA GLU A 176 24.68 -8.71 20.92
C GLU A 176 24.56 -9.23 19.48
N TYR A 177 25.09 -8.49 18.50
CA TYR A 177 25.07 -8.87 17.09
C TYR A 177 26.34 -9.63 16.63
N THR A 178 27.36 -9.74 17.49
CA THR A 178 28.68 -10.29 17.09
C THR A 178 28.57 -11.75 16.65
N TYR A 179 27.80 -12.55 17.38
CA TYR A 179 27.59 -13.97 17.07
C TYR A 179 26.90 -14.16 15.70
N GLU A 180 25.86 -13.38 15.45
CA GLU A 180 25.16 -13.38 14.16
C GLU A 180 26.09 -12.98 13.02
N VAL A 181 26.88 -11.94 13.23
CA VAL A 181 27.81 -11.40 12.22
C VAL A 181 28.90 -12.40 11.87
N GLN A 182 29.52 -13.04 12.86
CA GLN A 182 30.51 -14.09 12.64
C GLN A 182 29.91 -15.24 11.82
N THR A 183 28.69 -15.67 12.17
CA THR A 183 27.97 -16.74 11.45
C THR A 183 27.76 -16.39 9.98
N ILE A 184 27.26 -15.19 9.71
CA ILE A 184 26.95 -14.76 8.35
C ILE A 184 28.24 -14.49 7.56
N LEU A 185 29.25 -13.84 8.15
CA LEU A 185 30.55 -13.62 7.49
C LEU A 185 31.21 -14.95 7.11
N GLN A 186 31.11 -15.95 7.96
CA GLN A 186 31.66 -17.28 7.67
C GLN A 186 30.94 -17.94 6.50
N ALA A 187 29.61 -17.88 6.50
CA ALA A 187 28.83 -18.50 5.45
C ALA A 187 28.90 -17.74 4.11
N LEU A 188 29.18 -16.43 4.13
CA LEU A 188 29.53 -15.63 2.95
C LEU A 188 30.99 -15.83 2.49
N GLY A 189 31.84 -16.50 3.29
CA GLY A 189 33.23 -16.80 2.95
C GLY A 189 34.25 -15.72 3.32
N HIS A 190 33.87 -14.73 4.12
CA HIS A 190 34.76 -13.66 4.59
C HIS A 190 35.46 -13.98 5.91
N TYR A 191 35.01 -15.00 6.65
CA TYR A 191 35.55 -15.36 7.96
C TYR A 191 35.73 -16.88 8.10
N ALA A 192 36.85 -17.32 8.65
CA ALA A 192 37.15 -18.75 8.82
C ALA A 192 37.37 -19.17 10.28
N GLY A 193 37.29 -18.22 11.22
CA GLY A 193 37.49 -18.48 12.65
C GLY A 193 36.24 -18.98 13.38
N PRO A 194 36.33 -19.12 14.71
CA PRO A 194 35.23 -19.61 15.54
C PRO A 194 34.08 -18.59 15.68
N VAL A 195 32.84 -19.10 15.79
CA VAL A 195 31.66 -18.29 16.10
C VAL A 195 31.42 -18.32 17.61
N ASP A 196 32.09 -17.42 18.33
CA ASP A 196 32.13 -17.35 19.79
C ASP A 196 31.49 -16.07 20.36
N GLY A 197 31.02 -15.16 19.50
CA GLY A 197 30.47 -13.87 19.87
C GLY A 197 31.52 -12.84 20.31
N VAL A 198 32.81 -13.09 20.10
CA VAL A 198 33.91 -12.19 20.47
C VAL A 198 34.45 -11.44 19.24
N LEU A 199 34.52 -10.11 19.35
CA LEU A 199 34.97 -9.27 18.25
C LEU A 199 36.51 -9.21 18.19
N THR A 200 37.12 -10.28 17.66
CA THR A 200 38.57 -10.42 17.49
C THR A 200 39.10 -9.59 16.31
N GLN A 201 40.44 -9.49 16.20
CA GLN A 201 41.09 -8.78 15.09
C GLN A 201 40.77 -9.42 13.73
N GLU A 202 40.68 -10.74 13.67
CA GLU A 202 40.29 -11.48 12.46
C GLU A 202 38.87 -11.12 12.01
N VAL A 203 37.92 -11.01 12.96
CA VAL A 203 36.55 -10.58 12.68
C VAL A 203 36.53 -9.14 12.16
N LYS A 204 37.36 -8.24 12.74
CA LYS A 204 37.49 -6.86 12.25
C LYS A 204 38.03 -6.79 10.83
N GLU A 205 38.98 -7.66 10.46
CA GLU A 205 39.52 -7.73 9.11
C GLU A 205 38.50 -8.27 8.11
N ALA A 206 37.77 -9.33 8.48
CA ALA A 206 36.64 -9.83 7.70
C ALA A 206 35.57 -8.75 7.48
N LEU A 207 35.26 -7.98 8.52
CA LEU A 207 34.34 -6.84 8.45
C LEU A 207 34.83 -5.75 7.49
N LYS A 208 36.13 -5.40 7.50
CA LYS A 208 36.69 -4.41 6.56
C LYS A 208 36.56 -4.85 5.12
N GLN A 209 36.85 -6.13 4.84
CA GLN A 209 36.71 -6.68 3.49
C GLN A 209 35.25 -6.64 3.04
N PHE A 210 34.34 -7.13 3.88
CA PHE A 210 32.91 -7.09 3.61
C PHE A 210 32.39 -5.67 3.36
N GLN A 211 32.76 -4.72 4.23
CA GLN A 211 32.37 -3.32 4.13
C GLN A 211 32.88 -2.69 2.83
N GLY A 212 34.14 -2.95 2.46
CA GLY A 212 34.72 -2.50 1.19
C GLY A 212 33.97 -3.04 -0.01
N GLU A 213 33.63 -4.33 -0.01
CA GLU A 213 32.81 -4.93 -1.07
C GLU A 213 31.37 -4.40 -1.10
N ALA A 214 30.83 -4.00 0.04
CA ALA A 214 29.48 -3.43 0.16
C ALA A 214 29.41 -1.93 -0.19
N GLY A 215 30.55 -1.28 -0.47
CA GLY A 215 30.60 0.16 -0.67
C GLY A 215 30.37 0.97 0.61
N LEU A 216 30.55 0.35 1.77
CA LEU A 216 30.50 0.99 3.09
C LEU A 216 31.89 1.50 3.48
N MET A 217 31.96 2.39 4.48
CA MET A 217 33.25 2.78 5.07
C MET A 217 33.90 1.57 5.75
N ALA A 218 35.07 1.15 5.26
CA ALA A 218 35.78 -0.05 5.72
C ALA A 218 36.61 0.18 7.00
N HIS A 219 35.98 0.64 8.08
CA HIS A 219 36.66 0.86 9.37
C HIS A 219 36.73 -0.42 10.23
N GLY A 220 35.96 -1.47 9.90
CA GLY A 220 35.96 -2.76 10.59
C GLY A 220 35.19 -2.78 11.91
N GLY A 221 34.44 -1.73 12.19
CA GLY A 221 33.54 -1.65 13.34
C GLY A 221 32.15 -2.15 12.97
N LEU A 222 31.44 -2.71 13.95
CA LEU A 222 30.10 -3.20 13.74
C LEU A 222 29.09 -2.05 13.85
N THR A 223 28.42 -1.75 12.75
CA THR A 223 27.46 -0.64 12.67
C THR A 223 26.13 -1.09 12.10
N ALA A 224 25.08 -0.29 12.33
CA ALA A 224 23.74 -0.60 11.84
C ALA A 224 23.72 -0.80 10.32
N ALA A 225 24.47 0.02 9.57
CA ALA A 225 24.61 -0.11 8.13
C ALA A 225 25.26 -1.43 7.71
N THR A 226 26.29 -1.84 8.45
CA THR A 226 26.99 -3.11 8.22
C THR A 226 26.03 -4.29 8.41
N ILE A 227 25.28 -4.34 9.52
CA ILE A 227 24.33 -5.43 9.80
C ILE A 227 23.24 -5.52 8.74
N ILE A 228 22.67 -4.38 8.32
CA ILE A 228 21.61 -4.35 7.30
C ILE A 228 22.11 -4.97 5.99
N GLU A 229 23.28 -4.57 5.50
CA GLU A 229 23.81 -5.13 4.26
C GLU A 229 24.28 -6.58 4.41
N LEU A 230 24.77 -6.96 5.58
CA LEU A 230 25.16 -8.33 5.89
C LEU A 230 23.95 -9.27 5.80
N ARG A 231 22.84 -8.92 6.46
CA ARG A 231 21.57 -9.68 6.41
C ARG A 231 21.00 -9.73 4.99
N LYS A 232 21.04 -8.62 4.26
CA LYS A 232 20.56 -8.56 2.88
C LYS A 232 21.35 -9.48 1.95
N ARG A 233 22.68 -9.55 2.08
CA ARG A 233 23.51 -10.50 1.33
C ARG A 233 23.28 -11.94 1.77
N TRP A 234 23.06 -12.17 3.06
CA TRP A 234 22.71 -13.47 3.61
C TRP A 234 21.40 -14.02 3.04
N GLU A 235 20.34 -13.22 3.00
CA GLU A 235 19.05 -13.59 2.40
C GLU A 235 19.21 -13.93 0.92
N ALA A 236 19.97 -13.13 0.16
CA ALA A 236 20.26 -13.40 -1.25
C ALA A 236 21.05 -14.71 -1.44
N TYR A 237 22.01 -14.97 -0.54
CA TYR A 237 22.76 -16.23 -0.50
C TYR A 237 21.85 -17.43 -0.23
N GLN A 238 20.95 -17.34 0.76
CA GLN A 238 20.00 -18.40 1.08
C GLN A 238 19.02 -18.68 -0.05
N ILE A 239 18.48 -17.64 -0.70
CA ILE A 239 17.60 -17.81 -1.87
C ILE A 239 18.35 -18.53 -2.99
N LYS A 240 19.61 -18.14 -3.27
CA LYS A 240 20.43 -18.80 -4.28
C LYS A 240 20.77 -20.25 -3.92
N ALA A 241 20.99 -20.54 -2.64
CA ALA A 241 21.23 -21.89 -2.14
C ALA A 241 19.99 -22.78 -2.28
N LEU A 242 18.79 -22.25 -1.99
CA LEU A 242 17.51 -22.94 -2.17
C LEU A 242 17.13 -23.13 -3.65
N GLN A 243 17.55 -22.20 -4.52
CA GLN A 243 17.31 -22.27 -5.97
C GLN A 243 18.28 -23.18 -6.71
N ARG A 244 19.41 -23.59 -6.11
CA ARG A 244 20.29 -24.59 -6.74
C ARG A 244 19.45 -25.85 -6.95
N PRO A 245 19.16 -26.26 -8.21
CA PRO A 245 18.53 -27.53 -8.46
C PRO A 245 19.44 -28.55 -7.80
N ALA A 246 18.86 -29.48 -7.05
CA ALA A 246 19.65 -30.54 -6.46
C ALA A 246 20.17 -31.40 -7.62
N GLU A 247 21.31 -31.02 -8.19
CA GLU A 247 21.97 -31.65 -9.33
C GLU A 247 22.39 -33.10 -9.01
N GLY A 248 22.26 -33.52 -7.74
CA GLY A 248 22.37 -34.91 -7.31
C GLY A 248 21.05 -35.69 -7.19
N LEU A 249 19.87 -35.11 -7.48
CA LEU A 249 18.57 -35.82 -7.39
C LEU A 249 18.17 -36.52 -8.70
N ARG A 250 18.98 -36.41 -9.76
CA ARG A 250 18.76 -37.13 -11.02
C ARG A 250 19.26 -38.57 -10.96
N GLY A 251 18.98 -39.26 -9.85
CA GLY A 251 19.34 -40.66 -9.66
C GLY A 251 19.13 -41.09 -8.22
N LYS A 252 18.24 -42.07 -8.02
CA LYS A 252 17.91 -42.78 -6.77
C LYS A 252 16.80 -42.12 -5.93
N ASN A 253 15.58 -42.58 -6.23
CA ASN A 253 14.42 -42.78 -5.35
C ASN A 253 14.17 -41.68 -4.30
N GLY A 254 13.04 -40.97 -4.44
CA GLY A 254 12.63 -39.78 -3.68
C GLY A 254 12.54 -39.87 -2.14
N ARG A 255 13.10 -40.90 -1.52
CA ARG A 255 13.33 -40.99 -0.06
C ARG A 255 14.44 -40.06 0.43
N GLY A 256 15.45 -39.74 -0.39
CA GLY A 256 16.57 -38.87 0.02
C GLY A 256 16.22 -37.39 0.16
N VAL A 257 15.12 -36.95 -0.45
CA VAL A 257 14.64 -35.55 -0.37
C VAL A 257 14.08 -35.26 1.01
N TRP A 258 13.24 -36.17 1.53
CA TRP A 258 12.60 -36.01 2.83
C TRP A 258 13.59 -36.08 4.01
N THR A 259 14.65 -36.88 3.90
CA THR A 259 15.69 -37.00 4.93
C THR A 259 16.49 -35.71 5.08
N ARG A 260 16.86 -35.05 3.97
CA ARG A 260 17.61 -33.77 4.02
C ARG A 260 16.77 -32.58 4.47
N ILE A 261 15.47 -32.59 4.18
CA ILE A 261 14.55 -31.54 4.70
C ILE A 261 14.45 -31.66 6.23
N GLN A 262 14.42 -32.88 6.78
CA GLN A 262 14.45 -33.08 8.24
C GLN A 262 15.78 -32.66 8.89
N ASP A 263 16.92 -32.87 8.22
CA ASP A 263 18.22 -32.42 8.74
C ASP A 263 18.37 -30.89 8.73
N TRP A 264 17.69 -30.18 7.81
CA TRP A 264 17.64 -28.72 7.79
C TRP A 264 16.74 -28.11 8.87
N LEU A 265 15.86 -28.91 9.48
CA LEU A 265 14.88 -28.49 10.49
C LEU A 265 15.30 -28.84 11.92
N ARG A 266 16.47 -29.45 12.12
CA ARG A 266 17.10 -29.66 13.42
C ARG A 266 18.23 -28.66 13.64
#